data_AF-A0A2T4VPU3-F1
#
_entry.id   AF-A0A2T4VPU3-F1
#
_cell.length_a   1.000
_cell.length_b   1.000
_cell.length_c   1.000
_cell.angle_alpha   90.00
_cell.angle_beta   90.00
_cell.angle_gamma   90.00
#
_symmetry.space_group_name_H-M   'P 1'
#
loop_
_entity.id
_entity.type
_entity.pdbx_description
1 polymer ?
#
loop_
_entity_poly.entity_id
_entity_poly.type
_entity_poly.pdbx_seq_one_letter_code
_entity_poly.pdbx_strand_id
1 'polypeptide(L)'
;MDSEAVEKLQRAGLKLDQPEMLRVPVQRDENKKVMTLRGEVPVMGNEGLVLATLKPISQLWTGSAVPPDLSRTPPPQYQPFFLLLESTAANYCAATGRPETDDEFERLYRQLRRRPDGDDTHPLFSYLQGAARLYMSLRDVSQAEFEAVANRLSQSAKWHSSHVGSTNYYREVLQGLFGA
;
A
#
# COMPACT_ATOMS: atom_id res chain seq x y z
N MET A 1 7.37 6.06 -14.91
CA MET A 1 6.46 7.04 -14.27
C MET A 1 5.20 7.23 -15.11
N ASP A 2 4.04 7.43 -14.50
CA ASP A 2 2.75 7.64 -15.18
C ASP A 2 2.39 9.12 -15.28
N SER A 3 2.76 9.76 -16.40
CA SER A 3 2.65 11.21 -16.59
C SER A 3 1.24 11.77 -16.41
N GLU A 4 0.21 11.02 -16.84
CA GLU A 4 -1.19 11.46 -16.72
C GLU A 4 -1.64 11.51 -15.25
N ALA A 5 -1.28 10.49 -14.47
CA ALA A 5 -1.56 10.46 -13.03
C ALA A 5 -0.82 11.59 -12.31
N VAL A 6 0.47 11.80 -12.63
CA VAL A 6 1.27 12.89 -12.07
C VAL A 6 0.64 14.25 -12.35
N GLU A 7 0.26 14.53 -13.59
CA GLU A 7 -0.40 15.79 -13.96
C GLU A 7 -1.73 15.98 -13.20
N LYS A 8 -2.56 14.94 -13.10
CA LYS A 8 -3.85 15.02 -12.40
C LYS A 8 -3.65 15.36 -10.92
N LEU A 9 -2.73 14.67 -10.24
CA LEU A 9 -2.45 14.89 -8.83
C LEU A 9 -1.79 16.26 -8.57
N GLN A 10 -0.89 16.71 -9.45
CA GLN A 10 -0.28 18.05 -9.37
C GLN A 10 -1.30 19.17 -9.59
N ARG A 11 -2.21 19.03 -10.56
CA ARG A 11 -3.29 20.00 -10.79
C ARG A 11 -4.21 20.13 -9.58
N ALA A 12 -4.35 19.07 -8.80
CA ALA A 12 -5.10 19.07 -7.56
C ALA A 12 -4.29 19.62 -6.35
N GLY A 13 -3.05 20.06 -6.57
CA GLY A 13 -2.21 20.70 -5.56
C GLY A 13 -1.44 19.71 -4.66
N LEU A 14 -1.49 18.41 -4.92
CA LEU A 14 -0.81 17.43 -4.08
C LEU A 14 0.71 17.49 -4.26
N LYS A 15 1.44 17.38 -3.15
CA LYS A 15 2.91 17.30 -3.13
C LYS A 15 3.37 15.88 -3.42
N LEU A 16 3.99 15.68 -4.59
CA LEU A 16 4.38 14.35 -5.10
C LEU A 16 5.85 14.01 -4.87
N ASP A 17 6.64 14.97 -4.38
CA ASP A 17 8.04 14.79 -4.00
C ASP A 17 8.19 13.90 -2.75
N GLN A 18 7.16 13.85 -1.89
CA GLN A 18 7.09 13.07 -0.65
C GLN A 18 5.91 12.09 -0.69
N PRO A 19 6.00 10.99 -1.47
CA PRO A 19 4.90 10.03 -1.62
C PRO A 19 4.44 9.41 -0.29
N GLU A 20 5.31 9.33 0.72
CA GLU A 20 5.00 8.88 2.07
C GLU A 20 4.03 9.80 2.84
N MET A 21 3.88 11.05 2.41
CA MET A 21 2.90 11.99 2.98
C MET A 21 1.51 11.84 2.34
N LEU A 22 1.42 11.14 1.21
CA LEU A 22 0.15 10.80 0.57
C LEU A 22 -0.46 9.57 1.22
N ARG A 23 -1.78 9.45 1.12
CA ARG A 23 -2.54 8.33 1.68
C ARG A 23 -3.60 7.85 0.69
N VAL A 24 -3.94 6.57 0.77
CA VAL A 24 -5.15 6.01 0.15
C VAL A 24 -6.19 5.85 1.26
N PRO A 25 -7.07 6.85 1.49
CA PRO A 25 -8.00 6.82 2.60
C PRO A 25 -9.11 5.79 2.38
N VAL A 26 -9.50 5.14 3.46
CA VAL A 26 -10.57 4.15 3.49
C VAL A 26 -11.92 4.81 3.18
N GLN A 27 -12.61 4.28 2.18
CA GLN A 27 -13.95 4.72 1.80
C GLN A 27 -15.00 3.82 2.44
N ARG A 28 -16.11 4.43 2.86
CA ARG A 28 -17.26 3.72 3.43
C ARG A 28 -18.51 4.01 2.60
N ASP A 29 -19.37 3.01 2.46
CA ASP A 29 -20.69 3.18 1.87
C ASP A 29 -21.66 3.87 2.85
N GLU A 30 -22.90 4.08 2.40
CA GLU A 30 -23.99 4.67 3.20
C GLU A 30 -24.28 3.87 4.49
N ASN A 31 -23.97 2.57 4.50
CA ASN A 31 -24.12 1.67 5.64
C ASN A 31 -22.87 1.63 6.54
N LYS A 32 -21.91 2.55 6.34
CA LYS A 32 -20.62 2.61 7.04
C LYS A 32 -19.72 1.40 6.82
N LYS A 33 -20.02 0.55 5.84
CA LYS A 33 -19.19 -0.61 5.49
C LYS A 33 -18.03 -0.15 4.61
N VAL A 34 -16.83 -0.68 4.86
CA VAL A 34 -15.67 -0.38 4.01
C VAL A 34 -15.91 -0.91 2.60
N MET A 35 -15.73 -0.03 1.62
CA MET A 35 -15.89 -0.35 0.21
C MET A 35 -14.60 -0.93 -0.37
N THR A 36 -14.72 -1.91 -1.26
CA THR A 36 -13.62 -2.32 -2.14
C THR A 36 -13.42 -1.24 -3.20
N LEU A 37 -12.18 -0.79 -3.40
CA LEU A 37 -11.86 0.17 -4.45
C LEU A 37 -12.05 -0.47 -5.83
N ARG A 38 -12.73 0.23 -6.74
CA ARG A 38 -12.93 -0.20 -8.13
C ARG A 38 -12.67 0.98 -9.06
N GLY A 39 -11.74 0.81 -10.00
CA GLY A 39 -11.38 1.84 -10.97
C GLY A 39 -10.49 2.94 -10.36
N GLU A 40 -11.13 3.95 -9.77
CA GLU A 40 -10.46 5.12 -9.20
C GLU A 40 -9.92 4.85 -7.80
N VAL A 41 -8.75 5.42 -7.52
CA VAL A 41 -8.07 5.35 -6.23
C VAL A 41 -8.23 6.71 -5.55
N PRO A 42 -8.83 6.78 -4.35
CA PRO A 42 -8.82 8.00 -3.56
C PRO A 42 -7.38 8.26 -3.10
N VAL A 43 -6.89 9.47 -3.34
CA VAL A 43 -5.57 9.93 -2.91
C VAL A 43 -5.76 11.16 -2.05
N MET A 44 -5.25 11.13 -0.83
CA MET A 44 -5.32 12.24 0.12
C MET A 44 -3.92 12.75 0.43
N GLY A 45 -3.72 14.04 0.26
CA GLY A 45 -2.60 14.78 0.82
C GLY A 45 -3.08 15.80 1.86
N ASN A 46 -2.19 16.71 2.26
CA ASN A 46 -2.56 17.81 3.17
C ASN A 46 -3.51 18.80 2.49
N GLU A 47 -3.46 18.87 1.17
CA GLU A 47 -4.19 19.83 0.35
C GLU A 47 -5.63 19.35 0.05
N GLY A 48 -5.92 18.06 0.22
CA GLY A 48 -7.26 17.52 0.07
C GLY A 48 -7.31 16.09 -0.47
N LEU A 49 -8.52 15.67 -0.83
CA LEU A 49 -8.84 14.36 -1.41
C LEU A 49 -9.07 14.50 -2.93
N VAL A 50 -8.46 13.58 -3.69
CA VAL A 50 -8.57 13.50 -5.15
C VAL A 50 -8.88 12.07 -5.56
N LEU A 51 -9.84 11.88 -6.45
CA LEU A 51 -10.06 10.58 -7.08
C LEU A 51 -9.19 10.47 -8.33
N ALA A 52 -8.23 9.54 -8.32
CA ALA A 52 -7.27 9.37 -9.39
C ALA A 52 -7.51 8.08 -10.16
N THR A 53 -7.52 8.17 -11.49
CA THR A 53 -7.50 7.00 -12.36
C THR A 53 -6.04 6.62 -12.53
N LEU A 54 -5.62 5.56 -11.84
CA LEU A 54 -4.24 5.05 -11.93
C LEU A 54 -4.20 3.86 -12.89
N LYS A 55 -3.08 3.62 -13.56
CA LYS A 55 -2.93 2.40 -14.36
C LYS A 55 -2.90 1.15 -13.45
N PRO A 56 -3.21 -0.05 -13.98
CA PRO A 56 -2.97 -1.30 -13.27
C PRO A 56 -1.46 -1.47 -12.99
N ILE A 57 -1.12 -2.24 -11.96
CA ILE A 57 0.25 -2.45 -11.51
C ILE A 57 1.10 -3.05 -12.64
N SER A 58 0.56 -3.98 -13.44
CA SER A 58 1.24 -4.56 -14.60
C SER A 58 1.67 -3.57 -15.68
N GLN A 59 1.08 -2.37 -15.72
CA GLN A 59 1.40 -1.32 -16.68
C GLN A 59 2.32 -0.24 -16.08
N LEU A 60 2.72 -0.38 -14.82
CA LEU A 60 3.51 0.61 -14.08
C LEU A 60 4.96 0.17 -13.83
N TRP A 61 5.39 -0.99 -14.36
CA TRP A 61 6.77 -1.44 -14.37
C TRP A 61 7.65 -0.56 -15.27
N THR A 62 8.12 0.55 -14.73
CA THR A 62 8.84 1.58 -15.51
C THR A 62 10.31 1.68 -15.14
N GLY A 63 10.73 1.07 -14.03
CA GLY A 63 12.14 0.98 -13.63
C GLY A 63 12.83 -0.28 -14.15
N SER A 64 14.16 -0.29 -14.10
CA SER A 64 15.02 -1.41 -14.49
C SER A 64 16.00 -1.86 -13.39
N ALA A 65 15.92 -1.25 -12.21
CA ALA A 65 16.82 -1.55 -11.10
C ALA A 65 16.59 -2.98 -10.57
N VAL A 66 17.66 -3.62 -10.10
CA VAL A 66 17.57 -4.89 -9.36
C VAL A 66 17.59 -4.54 -7.88
N PRO A 67 16.57 -4.93 -7.08
CA PRO A 67 16.58 -4.62 -5.66
C PRO A 67 17.74 -5.36 -4.98
N PRO A 68 18.34 -4.76 -3.94
CA PRO A 68 19.19 -5.51 -3.03
C PRO A 68 18.35 -6.49 -2.21
N ASP A 69 19.00 -7.30 -1.38
CA ASP A 69 18.31 -8.16 -0.43
C ASP A 69 17.58 -7.33 0.64
N LEU A 70 16.27 -7.17 0.48
CA LEU A 70 15.41 -6.42 1.40
C LEU A 70 15.03 -7.22 2.66
N SER A 71 15.47 -8.48 2.82
CA SER A 71 15.22 -9.25 4.05
C SER A 71 15.95 -8.69 5.27
N ARG A 72 17.03 -7.93 5.04
CA ARG A 72 17.78 -7.18 6.05
C ARG A 72 17.17 -5.78 6.24
N THR A 73 17.90 -4.89 6.91
CA THR A 73 17.55 -3.46 6.96
C THR A 73 17.44 -2.93 5.53
N PRO A 74 16.22 -2.56 5.07
CA PRO A 74 16.05 -2.09 3.71
C PRO A 74 16.80 -0.77 3.50
N PRO A 75 17.38 -0.54 2.33
CA PRO A 75 17.96 0.76 2.00
C PRO A 75 16.91 1.89 2.10
N PRO A 76 17.31 3.09 2.56
CA PRO A 76 16.36 4.19 2.83
C PRO A 76 15.47 4.58 1.65
N GLN A 77 15.90 4.39 0.41
CA GLN A 77 15.11 4.74 -0.77
C GLN A 77 13.82 3.91 -0.92
N TYR A 78 13.75 2.72 -0.33
CA TYR A 78 12.53 1.89 -0.34
C TYR A 78 11.56 2.25 0.78
N GLN A 79 12.02 3.03 1.78
CA GLN A 79 11.22 3.39 2.95
C GLN A 79 9.89 4.06 2.57
N PRO A 80 9.82 5.00 1.60
CA PRO A 80 8.55 5.58 1.21
C PRO A 80 7.55 4.58 0.62
N PHE A 81 8.04 3.52 -0.06
CA PHE A 81 7.15 2.48 -0.60
C PHE A 81 6.58 1.60 0.52
N PHE A 82 7.43 1.19 1.46
CA PHE A 82 6.98 0.46 2.66
C PHE A 82 5.97 1.27 3.45
N LEU A 83 6.28 2.53 3.76
CA LEU A 83 5.41 3.42 4.53
C LEU A 83 4.05 3.61 3.87
N LEU A 84 3.97 3.75 2.54
CA LEU A 84 2.68 3.93 1.88
C LEU A 84 1.80 2.67 1.99
N LEU A 85 2.38 1.47 1.83
CA LEU A 85 1.64 0.21 1.98
C LEU A 85 1.25 -0.06 3.43
N GLU A 86 2.17 0.12 4.38
CA GLU A 86 1.95 -0.12 5.80
C GLU A 86 0.96 0.89 6.40
N SER A 87 1.11 2.18 6.10
CA SER A 87 0.14 3.20 6.55
C SER A 87 -1.26 2.95 5.97
N THR A 88 -1.35 2.45 4.74
CA THR A 88 -2.65 2.05 4.14
C THR A 88 -3.27 0.89 4.90
N ALA A 89 -2.49 -0.14 5.23
CA ALA A 89 -2.92 -1.27 6.05
C ALA A 89 -3.36 -0.83 7.46
N ALA A 90 -2.58 0.06 8.08
CA ALA A 90 -2.85 0.61 9.39
C ALA A 90 -4.16 1.45 9.39
N ASN A 91 -4.33 2.32 8.38
CA ASN A 91 -5.54 3.14 8.21
C ASN A 91 -6.78 2.27 8.04
N TYR A 92 -6.67 1.15 7.32
CA TYR A 92 -7.75 0.17 7.18
C TYR A 92 -8.16 -0.44 8.51
N CYS A 93 -7.21 -0.90 9.32
CA CYS A 93 -7.49 -1.47 10.63
C CYS A 93 -8.12 -0.44 11.57
N ALA A 94 -7.61 0.80 11.56
CA ALA A 94 -8.19 1.90 12.33
C ALA A 94 -9.63 2.21 11.86
N ALA A 95 -9.87 2.25 10.55
CA ALA A 95 -11.19 2.50 9.98
C ALA A 95 -12.18 1.34 10.19
N THR A 96 -11.73 0.10 10.38
CA THR A 96 -12.63 -1.01 10.73
C THR A 96 -12.78 -1.19 12.24
N GLY A 97 -11.96 -0.49 13.03
CA GLY A 97 -11.90 -0.64 14.49
C GLY A 97 -11.35 -1.99 14.94
N ARG A 98 -10.73 -2.75 14.02
CA ARG A 98 -10.22 -4.10 14.29
C ARG A 98 -8.90 -4.33 13.54
N PRO A 99 -7.86 -4.82 14.23
CA PRO A 99 -6.66 -5.32 13.57
C PRO A 99 -6.95 -6.57 12.73
N GLU A 100 -6.37 -6.64 11.54
CA GLU A 100 -6.25 -7.92 10.83
C GLU A 100 -5.23 -8.83 11.50
N THR A 101 -5.34 -10.12 11.24
CA THR A 101 -4.41 -11.12 11.77
C THR A 101 -3.10 -11.11 11.00
N ASP A 102 -2.03 -11.56 11.64
CA ASP A 102 -0.70 -11.66 11.04
C ASP A 102 -0.72 -12.57 9.79
N ASP A 103 -1.45 -13.68 9.87
CA ASP A 103 -1.66 -14.60 8.74
C ASP A 103 -2.44 -13.94 7.58
N GLU A 104 -3.42 -13.08 7.88
CA GLU A 104 -4.19 -12.37 6.86
C GLU A 104 -3.33 -11.30 6.17
N PHE A 105 -2.51 -10.55 6.92
CA PHE A 105 -1.52 -9.66 6.32
C PHE A 105 -0.52 -10.42 5.44
N GLU A 106 0.05 -11.52 5.93
CA GLU A 106 0.95 -12.36 5.15
C GLU A 106 0.30 -12.83 3.84
N ARG A 107 -0.96 -13.30 3.92
CA ARG A 107 -1.76 -13.76 2.78
C ARG A 107 -1.96 -12.64 1.77
N LEU A 108 -2.35 -11.46 2.21
CA LEU A 108 -2.63 -10.30 1.36
C LEU A 108 -1.37 -9.76 0.67
N TYR A 109 -0.25 -9.63 1.38
CA TYR A 109 1.01 -9.20 0.76
C TYR A 109 1.55 -10.25 -0.22
N ARG A 110 1.39 -11.54 0.08
CA ARG A 110 1.73 -12.61 -0.86
C ARG A 110 0.84 -12.57 -2.11
N GLN A 111 -0.45 -12.32 -1.94
CA GLN A 111 -1.40 -12.14 -3.05
C GLN A 111 -0.98 -10.94 -3.90
N LEU A 112 -0.63 -9.82 -3.27
CA LEU A 112 -0.21 -8.59 -3.95
C LEU A 112 1.01 -8.83 -4.82
N ARG A 113 1.97 -9.62 -4.31
CA ARG A 113 3.14 -10.04 -5.09
C ARG A 113 2.77 -10.94 -6.28
N ARG A 114 1.93 -11.96 -6.06
CA ARG A 114 1.68 -13.03 -7.06
C ARG A 114 0.64 -12.66 -8.10
N ARG A 115 -0.35 -11.86 -7.72
CA ARG A 115 -1.50 -11.43 -8.53
C ARG A 115 -1.78 -9.95 -8.27
N PRO A 116 -0.84 -9.06 -8.62
CA PRO A 116 -0.94 -7.63 -8.29
C PRO A 116 -2.17 -6.94 -8.87
N ASP A 117 -2.68 -7.41 -10.01
CA ASP A 117 -3.92 -6.92 -10.64
C ASP A 117 -5.10 -7.87 -10.45
N GLY A 118 -4.97 -8.88 -9.59
CA GLY A 118 -6.06 -9.82 -9.31
C GLY A 118 -7.12 -9.24 -8.39
N ASP A 119 -8.16 -10.04 -8.14
CA ASP A 119 -9.18 -9.72 -7.14
C ASP A 119 -8.94 -10.51 -5.84
N ASP A 120 -9.45 -9.97 -4.74
CA ASP A 120 -9.55 -10.65 -3.44
C ASP A 120 -10.85 -10.26 -2.75
N THR A 121 -11.43 -11.19 -1.98
CA THR A 121 -12.65 -10.94 -1.23
C THR A 121 -12.44 -9.95 -0.08
N HIS A 122 -11.21 -9.84 0.41
CA HIS A 122 -10.86 -8.96 1.51
C HIS A 122 -10.67 -7.51 1.03
N PRO A 123 -11.45 -6.53 1.51
CA PRO A 123 -11.41 -5.16 0.96
C PRO A 123 -10.03 -4.49 1.06
N LEU A 124 -9.26 -4.76 2.12
CA LEU A 124 -7.88 -4.26 2.30
C LEU A 124 -7.01 -4.51 1.06
N PHE A 125 -7.21 -5.61 0.34
CA PHE A 125 -6.42 -5.91 -0.85
C PHE A 125 -6.50 -4.79 -1.90
N SER A 126 -7.70 -4.29 -2.17
CA SER A 126 -7.91 -3.20 -3.13
C SER A 126 -7.25 -1.89 -2.70
N TYR A 127 -7.14 -1.65 -1.39
CA TYR A 127 -6.41 -0.50 -0.85
C TYR A 127 -4.90 -0.68 -0.98
N LEU A 128 -4.36 -1.87 -0.72
CA LEU A 128 -2.95 -2.18 -0.97
C LEU A 128 -2.58 -2.04 -2.45
N GLN A 129 -3.46 -2.49 -3.35
CA GLN A 129 -3.31 -2.26 -4.80
C GLN A 129 -3.34 -0.76 -5.12
N GLY A 130 -4.27 0.00 -4.55
CA GLY A 130 -4.36 1.45 -4.72
C GLY A 130 -3.08 2.17 -4.28
N ALA A 131 -2.53 1.79 -3.12
CA ALA A 131 -1.29 2.34 -2.60
C ALA A 131 -0.08 1.98 -3.49
N ALA A 132 0.02 0.73 -3.94
CA ALA A 132 1.06 0.33 -4.88
C ALA A 132 0.98 1.10 -6.20
N ARG A 133 -0.22 1.19 -6.79
CA ARG A 133 -0.46 1.97 -8.02
C ARG A 133 -0.08 3.42 -7.83
N LEU A 134 -0.44 4.03 -6.69
CA LEU A 134 -0.07 5.41 -6.38
C LEU A 134 1.45 5.57 -6.35
N TYR A 135 2.16 4.75 -5.59
CA TYR A 135 3.63 4.85 -5.51
C TYR A 135 4.28 4.71 -6.89
N MET A 136 3.88 3.70 -7.65
CA MET A 136 4.48 3.38 -8.95
C MET A 136 4.08 4.35 -10.06
N SER A 137 2.96 5.07 -9.91
CA SER A 137 2.66 6.20 -10.79
C SER A 137 3.65 7.35 -10.57
N LEU A 138 4.18 7.52 -9.36
CA LEU A 138 5.05 8.63 -8.96
C LEU A 138 6.55 8.32 -9.06
N ARG A 139 6.94 7.05 -9.05
CA ARG A 139 8.33 6.58 -9.03
C ARG A 139 8.55 5.49 -10.06
N ASP A 140 9.73 5.48 -10.66
CA ASP A 140 10.14 4.37 -11.50
C ASP A 140 10.45 3.16 -10.62
N VAL A 141 9.67 2.09 -10.81
CA VAL A 141 9.78 0.85 -10.04
C VAL A 141 9.85 -0.29 -11.02
N SER A 142 10.86 -1.14 -10.90
CA SER A 142 10.93 -2.40 -11.64
C SER A 142 9.99 -3.44 -11.02
N GLN A 143 9.64 -4.46 -11.81
CA GLN A 143 8.90 -5.61 -11.28
C GLN A 143 9.64 -6.28 -10.12
N ALA A 144 10.97 -6.43 -10.22
CA ALA A 144 11.77 -7.08 -9.19
C ALA A 144 11.71 -6.31 -7.85
N GLU A 145 11.80 -4.98 -7.90
CA GLU A 145 11.69 -4.13 -6.70
C GLU A 145 10.34 -4.24 -6.03
N PHE A 146 9.25 -4.19 -6.81
CA PHE A 146 7.91 -4.39 -6.27
C PHE A 146 7.76 -5.75 -5.60
N GLU A 147 8.21 -6.82 -6.27
CA GLU A 147 8.11 -8.17 -5.73
C GLU A 147 8.94 -8.33 -4.45
N ALA A 148 10.11 -7.68 -4.37
CA ALA A 148 10.95 -7.67 -3.19
C ALA A 148 10.29 -6.93 -2.03
N VAL A 149 9.68 -5.76 -2.28
CA VAL A 149 8.93 -4.98 -1.27
C VAL A 149 7.74 -5.79 -0.73
N ALA A 150 6.89 -6.32 -1.62
CA ALA A 150 5.74 -7.11 -1.24
C ALA A 150 6.15 -8.40 -0.50
N ASN A 151 7.24 -9.05 -0.92
CA ASN A 151 7.78 -10.20 -0.22
C ASN A 151 8.28 -9.83 1.19
N ARG A 152 9.00 -8.71 1.35
CA ARG A 152 9.51 -8.28 2.65
C ARG A 152 8.38 -8.01 3.64
N LEU A 153 7.30 -7.36 3.19
CA LEU A 153 6.09 -7.14 3.99
C LEU A 153 5.44 -8.47 4.40
N SER A 154 5.32 -9.42 3.45
CA SER A 154 4.81 -10.77 3.72
C SER A 154 5.67 -11.51 4.76
N GLN A 155 7.00 -11.45 4.65
CA GLN A 155 7.90 -12.05 5.64
C GLN A 155 7.81 -11.37 7.00
N SER A 156 7.65 -10.04 7.03
CA SER A 156 7.47 -9.31 8.27
C SER A 156 6.22 -9.78 9.00
N ALA A 157 5.06 -9.76 8.33
CA ALA A 157 3.81 -10.26 8.91
C ALA A 157 3.95 -11.71 9.42
N LYS A 158 4.60 -12.58 8.64
CA LYS A 158 4.89 -13.96 9.03
C LYS A 158 5.75 -14.07 10.29
N TRP A 159 6.81 -13.27 10.41
CA TRP A 159 7.72 -13.33 11.56
C TRP A 159 7.07 -12.86 12.86
N HIS A 160 6.08 -11.99 12.78
CA HIS A 160 5.29 -11.57 13.94
C HIS A 160 4.17 -12.56 14.30
N SER A 161 3.82 -13.50 13.42
CA SER A 161 2.82 -14.54 13.71
C SER A 161 3.30 -15.47 14.82
N SER A 162 2.53 -15.58 15.91
CA SER A 162 2.85 -16.42 17.06
C SER A 162 1.83 -17.55 17.28
N HIS A 163 0.57 -17.32 16.91
CA HIS A 163 -0.50 -18.31 16.95
C HIS A 163 -1.62 -17.89 15.99
N VAL A 164 -2.54 -18.81 15.69
CA VAL A 164 -3.72 -18.49 14.88
C VAL A 164 -4.47 -17.31 15.51
N GLY A 165 -4.72 -16.28 14.71
CA GLY A 165 -5.41 -15.07 15.15
C GLY A 165 -4.53 -14.05 15.89
N SER A 166 -3.20 -14.22 15.93
CA SER A 166 -2.31 -13.17 16.43
C SER A 166 -2.39 -11.92 15.55
N THR A 167 -2.13 -10.77 16.17
CA THR A 167 -2.22 -9.42 15.57
C THR A 167 -0.97 -8.60 15.89
N ASN A 168 0.16 -9.29 16.08
CA ASN A 168 1.40 -8.67 16.55
C ASN A 168 1.99 -7.76 15.48
N TYR A 169 1.87 -8.11 14.19
CA TYR A 169 2.30 -7.26 13.08
C TYR A 169 1.60 -5.90 13.14
N TYR A 170 0.29 -5.89 13.37
CA TYR A 170 -0.42 -4.64 13.57
C TYR A 170 0.09 -3.88 14.81
N ARG A 171 0.18 -4.54 15.96
CA ARG A 171 0.52 -3.89 17.24
C ARG A 171 1.97 -3.36 17.28
N GLU A 172 2.91 -4.10 16.71
CA GLU A 172 4.35 -3.84 16.82
C GLU A 172 4.90 -3.05 15.64
N VAL A 173 4.30 -3.18 14.46
CA VAL A 173 4.75 -2.51 13.23
C VAL A 173 3.81 -1.37 12.85
N LEU A 174 2.52 -1.68 12.64
CA LEU A 174 1.59 -0.74 12.00
C LEU A 174 1.08 0.34 12.96
N GLN A 175 0.79 0.01 14.22
CA GLN A 175 0.25 0.94 15.19
C GLN A 175 1.24 2.08 15.49
N GLY A 176 2.55 1.79 15.48
CA GLY A 176 3.60 2.78 15.66
C GLY A 176 3.64 3.86 14.57
N LEU A 177 3.04 3.62 13.40
CA LEU A 177 3.00 4.58 12.30
C LEU A 177 2.06 5.76 12.54
N PHE A 178 1.10 5.63 13.46
CA PHE A 178 0.20 6.73 13.84
C PHE A 178 0.65 7.49 15.09
N GLY A 179 1.85 7.18 15.61
CA GLY A 179 2.41 7.80 16.80
C GLY A 179 1.88 7.19 18.09
N ALA A 180 2.79 7.10 19.05
CA ALA A 180 2.49 7.08 20.49
C ALA A 180 1.92 8.43 20.94
#